data_AF-C1IWC8-F1
#
_entry.id   AF-C1IWC8-F1
#
_cell.length_a   1.000
_cell.length_b   1.000
_cell.length_c   1.000
_cell.angle_alpha   90.00
_cell.angle_beta   90.00
_cell.angle_gamma   90.00
#
_symmetry.space_group_name_H-M   'P 1'
#
loop_
_entity.id
_entity.type
_entity.pdbx_description
1 polymer ?
#
loop_
_entity_poly.entity_id
_entity_poly.type
_entity_poly.pdbx_seq_one_letter_code
_entity_poly.pdbx_strand_id
1 'polypeptide(L)'
;MMSGFLILFLFYFYLSISSSTNILILLILVEFMILFCFMHMVFLSFSYIVGLFFILIGVCMGAYSICVFIFLYRSKSSSYILSSSLELLY
;
A
#
# COMPACT_ATOMS: atom_id res chain seq x y z
N MET A 1 4.98 8.88 23.86
CA MET A 1 4.78 9.06 22.40
C MET A 1 5.34 7.90 21.59
N MET A 2 6.62 7.56 21.74
CA MET A 2 7.25 6.42 21.04
C MET A 2 6.53 5.07 21.26
N SER A 3 6.06 4.79 22.48
CA SER A 3 5.34 3.55 22.79
C SER A 3 3.99 3.45 22.08
N GLY A 4 3.22 4.54 22.00
CA GLY A 4 1.96 4.58 21.25
C GLY A 4 2.16 4.44 19.74
N PHE A 5 3.24 5.03 19.21
CA PHE A 5 3.64 4.86 17.81
C PHE A 5 3.95 3.40 17.47
N LEU A 6 4.74 2.71 18.32
CA LEU A 6 5.08 1.30 18.14
C LEU A 6 3.85 0.39 18.16
N ILE A 7 2.90 0.64 19.06
CA ILE A 7 1.65 -0.14 19.14
C ILE A 7 0.82 0.01 17.86
N LEU A 8 0.67 1.25 17.37
CA LEU A 8 -0.04 1.52 16.12
C LEU A 8 0.67 0.91 14.91
N PHE A 9 2.00 0.99 14.86
CA PHE A 9 2.80 0.38 13.80
C PHE A 9 2.59 -1.14 13.74
N LEU A 10 2.69 -1.81 14.89
CA LEU A 10 2.47 -3.26 14.99
C LEU A 10 1.03 -3.65 14.62
N PHE A 11 0.05 -2.85 15.02
CA PHE A 11 -1.35 -3.06 14.66
C PHE A 11 -1.57 -2.96 13.14
N TYR A 12 -1.02 -1.93 12.48
CA TYR A 12 -1.10 -1.77 11.03
C TYR A 12 -0.38 -2.91 10.29
N PHE A 13 0.77 -3.35 10.79
CA PHE A 13 1.50 -4.47 10.21
C PHE A 13 0.71 -5.78 10.32
N TYR A 14 0.10 -6.05 11.47
CA TYR A 14 -0.80 -7.19 11.67
C TYR A 14 -2.01 -7.12 10.71
N LEU A 15 -2.63 -5.94 10.59
CA LEU A 15 -3.76 -5.75 9.70
C LEU A 15 -3.37 -6.02 8.24
N SER A 16 -2.20 -5.55 7.81
CA SER A 16 -1.65 -5.77 6.46
C SER A 16 -1.45 -7.25 6.14
N ILE A 17 -0.96 -8.05 7.10
CA ILE A 17 -0.81 -9.50 6.91
C ILE A 17 -2.19 -10.16 6.78
N SER A 18 -3.13 -9.79 7.64
CA SER A 18 -4.48 -10.36 7.63
C SER A 18 -5.28 -10.00 6.38
N SER A 19 -5.03 -8.82 5.78
CA SER A 19 -5.71 -8.34 4.59
C SER A 19 -5.04 -8.74 3.27
N SER A 20 -4.05 -9.63 3.31
CA SER A 20 -3.27 -10.06 2.13
C SER A 20 -4.12 -10.65 1.00
N THR A 21 -5.35 -11.08 1.30
CA THR A 21 -6.33 -11.53 0.31
C THR A 21 -6.83 -10.40 -0.60
N ASN A 22 -6.84 -9.16 -0.10
CA ASN A 22 -7.29 -7.98 -0.81
C ASN A 22 -6.12 -7.02 -1.03
N ILE A 23 -5.48 -7.16 -2.20
CA ILE A 23 -4.30 -6.37 -2.60
C ILE A 23 -4.55 -4.85 -2.48
N LEU A 24 -5.77 -4.40 -2.78
CA LEU A 24 -6.17 -2.98 -2.62
C LEU A 24 -6.07 -2.51 -1.17
N ILE A 25 -6.55 -3.31 -0.22
CA ILE A 25 -6.51 -2.99 1.21
C ILE A 25 -5.05 -2.96 1.68
N LEU A 26 -4.24 -3.91 1.21
CA LEU A 26 -2.81 -3.96 1.53
C LEU A 26 -2.06 -2.71 1.04
N LEU A 27 -2.32 -2.24 -0.20
CA LEU A 27 -1.70 -1.04 -0.74
C LEU A 27 -2.08 0.22 0.04
N ILE A 28 -3.36 0.36 0.43
CA ILE A 28 -3.84 1.48 1.25
C ILE A 28 -3.18 1.47 2.64
N LEU A 29 -3.03 0.29 3.26
CA LEU A 29 -2.39 0.19 4.57
C LEU A 29 -0.92 0.58 4.53
N VAL A 30 -0.19 0.24 3.47
CA VAL A 30 1.22 0.64 3.27
C VAL A 30 1.34 2.17 3.19
N GLU A 31 0.46 2.85 2.45
CA GLU A 31 0.40 4.32 2.40
C GLU A 31 0.18 4.94 3.78
N PHE A 32 -0.76 4.38 4.57
CA PHE A 32 -1.02 4.85 5.93
C PHE A 32 0.19 4.67 6.86
N MET A 33 0.96 3.59 6.70
CA MET A 33 2.20 3.39 7.47
C MET A 33 3.25 4.46 7.16
N ILE A 34 3.42 4.82 5.88
CA ILE A 34 4.36 5.86 5.45
C ILE A 34 3.93 7.23 5.99
N LEU A 35 2.63 7.56 5.87
CA LEU A 35 2.06 8.80 6.41
C LEU A 35 2.28 8.90 7.92
N PHE A 36 2.03 7.81 8.65
CA PHE A 36 2.21 7.76 10.09
C PHE A 36 3.68 7.97 10.48
N CYS A 37 4.62 7.36 9.74
CA CYS A 37 6.05 7.56 9.92
C CYS A 37 6.46 9.03 9.68
N PHE A 38 5.91 9.66 8.63
CA PHE A 38 6.13 11.08 8.36
C PHE A 38 5.63 11.98 9.51
N MET A 39 4.41 11.77 9.98
CA MET A 39 3.85 12.54 11.11
C MET A 39 4.70 12.40 12.37
N HIS A 40 5.26 11.21 12.61
CA HIS A 40 6.16 11.00 13.74
C HIS A 40 7.48 11.76 13.61
N MET A 41 8.08 11.76 12.42
CA MET A 41 9.31 12.52 12.13
C MET A 41 9.10 14.03 12.29
N VAL A 42 7.95 14.55 11.86
CA VAL A 42 7.56 15.95 12.07
C VAL A 42 7.46 16.26 13.57
N PHE A 43 6.85 15.37 14.36
CA PHE A 43 6.71 15.57 15.80
C PHE A 43 8.07 15.57 16.52
N LEU A 44 9.01 14.74 16.07
CA LEU A 44 10.39 14.68 16.61
C LEU A 44 11.27 15.84 16.15
N SER A 45 10.73 16.80 15.37
CA SER A 45 11.46 17.98 14.88
C SER A 45 12.71 17.61 14.06
N PHE A 46 12.69 16.47 13.35
CA PHE A 46 13.77 16.09 12.45
C PHE A 46 13.93 17.12 11.32
N SER A 47 15.13 17.17 10.73
CA SER A 47 15.43 18.12 9.66
C SER A 47 14.42 18.05 8.51
N TYR A 48 13.97 19.20 8.03
CA TYR A 48 12.99 19.36 6.95
C TYR A 48 13.36 18.56 5.68
N ILE A 49 14.65 18.42 5.39
CA ILE A 49 15.18 17.67 4.24
C ILE A 49 14.78 16.18 4.32
N VAL A 50 14.86 15.58 5.51
CA VAL A 50 14.46 14.18 5.72
C VAL A 50 12.95 14.03 5.55
N GLY A 51 12.16 15.01 6.01
CA GLY A 51 10.71 15.04 5.79
C GLY A 51 10.34 15.08 4.30
N LEU A 52 11.01 15.95 3.52
CA LEU A 52 10.82 16.02 2.07
C LEU A 52 11.19 14.72 1.35
N PHE A 53 12.25 14.05 1.78
CA PHE A 53 12.64 12.75 1.24
C PHE A 53 11.58 11.67 1.50
N PHE A 54 10.98 11.66 2.70
CA PHE A 54 9.87 10.75 3.03
C PHE A 54 8.61 11.02 2.19
N ILE A 55 8.29 12.28 1.94
CA ILE A 55 7.17 12.65 1.06
C ILE A 55 7.43 12.14 -0.36
N LEU A 56 8.65 12.34 -0.88
CA LEU A 56 9.03 11.86 -2.21
C LEU A 56 8.89 10.33 -2.32
N ILE A 57 9.41 9.58 -1.33
CA ILE A 57 9.25 8.12 -1.28
C ILE A 57 7.77 7.73 -1.22
N GLY A 58 6.96 8.41 -0.40
CA GLY A 58 5.54 8.16 -0.30
C GLY A 58 4.83 8.30 -1.64
N VAL A 59 5.06 9.41 -2.35
CA VAL A 59 4.45 9.65 -3.67
C VAL A 59 4.91 8.62 -4.70
N CYS A 60 6.20 8.25 -4.71
CA CYS A 60 6.72 7.22 -5.61
C CYS A 60 6.10 5.85 -5.35
N MET A 61 5.97 5.45 -4.08
CA MET A 61 5.35 4.17 -3.70
C MET A 61 3.85 4.17 -4.01
N GLY A 62 3.16 5.30 -3.81
CA GLY A 62 1.77 5.47 -4.21
C GLY A 62 1.55 5.29 -5.70
N ALA A 63 2.34 5.98 -6.53
CA ALA A 63 2.29 5.81 -7.98
C ALA A 63 2.55 4.36 -8.40
N TYR A 64 3.56 3.71 -7.80
CA TYR A 64 3.87 2.30 -8.05
C TYR A 64 2.69 1.38 -7.69
N SER A 65 2.05 1.60 -6.54
CA SER A 65 0.91 0.81 -6.09
C SER A 65 -0.28 0.86 -7.06
N ILE A 66 -0.57 2.05 -7.60
CA ILE A 66 -1.65 2.26 -8.57
C ILE A 66 -1.31 1.56 -9.88
N CYS A 67 -0.06 1.62 -10.35
CA CYS A 67 0.39 0.90 -11.54
C CYS A 67 0.24 -0.62 -11.38
N VAL A 68 0.65 -1.17 -10.23
CA VAL A 68 0.48 -2.60 -9.92
C VAL A 68 -1.01 -2.97 -9.86
N PHE A 69 -1.85 -2.13 -9.27
CA PHE A 69 -3.29 -2.36 -9.22
C PHE A 69 -3.91 -2.41 -10.62
N ILE A 70 -3.58 -1.47 -11.51
CA ILE A 70 -4.05 -1.46 -12.91
C ILE A 70 -3.58 -2.72 -13.65
N PHE A 71 -2.32 -3.11 -13.46
CA PHE A 71 -1.76 -4.33 -14.07
C PHE A 71 -2.53 -5.58 -13.64
N LEU A 72 -2.79 -5.74 -12.33
CA LEU A 72 -3.55 -6.87 -11.79
C LEU A 72 -5.02 -6.87 -12.22
N TYR A 73 -5.62 -5.69 -12.37
CA TYR A 73 -6.98 -5.58 -12.88
C TYR A 73 -7.06 -6.06 -14.33
N ARG A 74 -6.11 -5.63 -15.18
CA ARG A 74 -6.00 -6.06 -16.57
C ARG A 74 -5.72 -7.56 -16.69
N SER A 75 -4.88 -8.12 -15.83
CA SER A 75 -4.61 -9.57 -15.86
C SER A 75 -5.85 -10.39 -15.48
N LYS A 76 -6.64 -9.93 -14.50
CA LYS A 76 -7.92 -10.55 -14.16
C LYS A 76 -8.92 -10.49 -15.31
N SER A 77 -9.10 -9.33 -15.94
CA SER A 77 -10.04 -9.21 -17.07
C SER A 77 -9.67 -10.14 -18.23
N SER A 78 -8.36 -10.27 -18.52
CA SER A 78 -7.84 -11.22 -19.51
C SER A 78 -8.17 -12.67 -19.16
N SER A 79 -8.00 -13.09 -17.90
CA SER A 79 -8.31 -14.46 -17.49
C SER A 79 -9.80 -14.79 -17.60
N TYR A 80 -10.69 -13.85 -17.29
CA TYR A 80 -12.14 -14.06 -17.41
C TYR A 80 -12.61 -14.18 -18.86
N ILE A 81 -12.01 -13.41 -19.78
CA ILE A 81 -12.31 -13.51 -21.22
C ILE A 81 -11.84 -14.86 -21.77
N LEU A 82 -10.66 -15.34 -21.33
CA LEU A 82 -10.15 -16.64 -21.75
C LEU A 82 -11.03 -17.79 -21.22
N SER A 83 -11.44 -17.74 -19.95
CA SER A 83 -12.29 -18.78 -19.37
C SER A 83 -13.67 -18.83 -20.03
N SER A 84 -14.29 -17.68 -20.31
CA SER A 84 -15.59 -17.65 -21.00
C SER A 84 -15.50 -18.15 -22.44
N SER A 85 -14.39 -17.88 -23.14
CA SER A 85 -14.18 -18.41 -24.49
C SER A 85 -14.00 -19.93 -24.52
N LEU A 86 -13.41 -20.51 -23.47
CA LEU A 86 -13.26 -21.97 -23.32
C LEU A 86 -14.57 -22.66 -22.96
N GLU A 87 -15.42 -22.04 -22.15
CA GLU A 87 -16.77 -22.55 -21.85
C GLU A 87 -17.70 -22.55 -23.08
N LEU A 88 -17.51 -21.62 -24.01
CA LEU A 88 -18.27 -21.57 -25.27
C LEU A 88 -17.82 -22.60 -26.32
N LEU A 89 -16.61 -23.16 -26.15
CA LEU A 89 -16.02 -24.14 -27.07
C LEU A 89 -16.31 -25.60 -26.68
N TYR A 90 -16.84 -25.84 -25.48
CA TYR A 90 -17.30 -27.14 -24.98
C TYR A 90 -18.83 -27.25 -25.06
#